data_AF-A0A3C0WLY1-F1
#
_entry.id   AF-A0A3C0WLY1-F1
#
_cell.length_a   1.000
_cell.length_b   1.000
_cell.length_c   1.000
_cell.angle_alpha   90.00
_cell.angle_beta   90.00
_cell.angle_gamma   90.00
#
_symmetry.space_group_name_H-M   'P 1'
#
loop_
_entity.id
_entity.type
_entity.pdbx_description
1 polymer ?
#
loop_
_entity_poly.entity_id
_entity_poly.type
_entity_poly.pdbx_seq_one_letter_code
_entity_poly.pdbx_strand_id
1 'polypeptide(L)'
;EFIDQPHDDPWLLSVNIYDPHPPFIPPKIYADQFDKSEMPGPHFQNSDLELQRSLASVDFQGDPLPPEGHDAFQMQANYYAMIKQIDDQFNRIMQCLEATGQLENTVIIFTSDHGEAMGDHGLMQKGCRFYEGLVRVPLIFSWPGRFLQNVQRHALVELLDKTQTILDLAGIEQPEYSQGLSLLPLLTNETSDDHLRDFVRCEYFDALDP
;
A
#
# COMPACT_ATOMS: atom_id res chain seq x y z
N GLU A 1 -17.31 -16.20 3.91
CA GLU A 1 -18.77 -15.99 3.95
C GLU A 1 -19.27 -15.39 2.66
N PHE A 2 -18.99 -14.12 2.35
CA PHE A 2 -19.45 -13.48 1.11
C PHE A 2 -19.13 -14.30 -0.15
N ILE A 3 -17.86 -14.69 -0.35
CA ILE A 3 -17.40 -15.46 -1.53
C ILE A 3 -18.12 -16.83 -1.67
N ASP A 4 -18.54 -17.42 -0.56
CA ASP A 4 -19.12 -18.78 -0.51
C ASP A 4 -20.65 -18.79 -0.72
N GLN A 5 -21.26 -17.61 -0.83
CA GLN A 5 -22.68 -17.48 -1.13
C GLN A 5 -22.90 -17.46 -2.65
N PRO A 6 -24.06 -17.94 -3.15
CA PRO A 6 -24.40 -17.80 -4.56
C PRO A 6 -24.59 -16.32 -4.90
N HIS A 7 -24.02 -15.89 -6.03
CA HIS A 7 -24.18 -14.55 -6.59
C HIS A 7 -24.71 -14.68 -8.02
N ASP A 8 -25.84 -14.03 -8.30
CA ASP A 8 -26.44 -14.01 -9.64
C ASP A 8 -25.87 -12.88 -10.53
N ASP A 9 -25.32 -11.84 -9.90
CA ASP A 9 -24.74 -10.65 -10.55
C ASP A 9 -23.22 -10.54 -10.29
N PRO A 10 -22.46 -9.81 -11.13
CA PRO A 10 -21.06 -9.47 -10.85
C PRO A 10 -20.91 -8.75 -9.51
N TRP A 11 -19.88 -9.08 -8.75
CA TRP A 11 -19.65 -8.52 -7.42
C TRP A 11 -18.30 -7.80 -7.31
N LEU A 12 -18.24 -6.87 -6.36
CA LEU A 12 -17.01 -6.25 -5.88
C LEU A 12 -16.93 -6.45 -4.37
N LEU A 13 -15.84 -7.05 -3.90
CA LEU A 13 -15.54 -7.21 -2.47
C LEU A 13 -14.36 -6.30 -2.10
N SER A 14 -14.61 -5.29 -1.28
CA SER A 14 -13.57 -4.44 -0.70
C SER A 14 -13.27 -4.90 0.72
N VAL A 15 -12.05 -5.38 0.95
CA VAL A 15 -11.56 -5.79 2.27
C VAL A 15 -10.53 -4.75 2.73
N ASN A 16 -10.90 -3.93 3.70
CA ASN A 16 -10.04 -2.88 4.24
C ASN A 16 -9.54 -3.31 5.62
N ILE A 17 -8.30 -3.81 5.66
CA ILE A 17 -7.66 -4.30 6.87
C ILE A 17 -7.06 -3.10 7.59
N TYR A 18 -7.30 -2.97 8.90
CA TYR A 18 -6.78 -1.86 9.70
C TYR A 18 -5.30 -2.02 10.02
N ASP A 19 -4.87 -3.24 10.34
CA ASP A 19 -3.46 -3.58 10.46
C ASP A 19 -2.74 -3.34 9.11
N PRO A 20 -1.47 -2.92 9.10
CA PRO A 20 -0.55 -2.82 10.24
C PRO A 20 -0.54 -1.44 10.94
N HIS A 21 -1.63 -0.66 10.86
CA HIS A 21 -1.72 0.64 11.54
C HIS A 21 -1.47 0.50 13.06
N PRO A 22 -0.87 1.52 13.72
CA PRO A 22 -0.77 1.57 15.18
C PRO A 22 -2.09 1.26 15.91
N PRO A 23 -2.06 0.62 17.09
CA PRO A 23 -0.87 0.23 17.86
C PRO A 23 -0.14 -1.01 17.31
N PHE A 24 1.19 -1.00 17.32
CA PHE A 24 2.03 -2.12 16.85
C PHE A 24 2.11 -3.27 17.86
N ILE A 25 1.00 -3.99 18.02
CA ILE A 25 0.81 -5.07 19.02
C ILE A 25 0.33 -6.38 18.38
N PRO A 26 1.14 -7.02 17.52
CA PRO A 26 0.76 -8.28 16.88
C PRO A 26 0.49 -9.39 17.92
N PRO A 27 -0.35 -10.39 17.58
CA PRO A 27 -0.47 -11.60 18.38
C PRO A 27 0.89 -12.26 18.57
N LYS A 28 1.13 -12.82 19.76
CA LYS A 28 2.42 -13.41 20.15
C LYS A 28 2.97 -14.43 19.14
N ILE A 29 2.10 -15.25 18.54
CA ILE A 29 2.48 -16.25 17.54
C ILE A 29 3.18 -15.64 16.32
N TYR A 30 2.84 -14.40 15.96
CA TYR A 30 3.51 -13.65 14.91
C TYR A 30 4.70 -12.86 15.45
N ALA A 31 4.54 -12.21 16.61
CA ALA A 31 5.60 -11.41 17.22
C ALA A 31 6.88 -12.21 17.48
N ASP A 32 6.75 -13.46 17.92
CA ASP A 32 7.88 -14.35 18.22
C ASP A 32 8.68 -14.77 16.96
N GLN A 33 8.18 -14.50 15.76
CA GLN A 33 8.85 -14.86 14.50
C GLN A 33 9.84 -13.78 14.01
N PHE A 34 9.82 -12.58 14.58
CA PHE A 34 10.60 -11.45 14.12
C PHE A 34 11.46 -10.90 15.26
N ASP A 35 12.79 -10.97 15.10
CA ASP A 35 13.74 -10.40 16.06
C ASP A 35 14.10 -8.97 15.64
N LYS A 36 13.99 -8.02 16.58
CA LYS A 36 14.35 -6.61 16.32
C LYS A 36 15.81 -6.42 15.89
N SER A 37 16.71 -7.31 16.29
CA SER A 37 18.13 -7.26 15.91
C SER A 37 18.39 -7.67 14.47
N GLU A 38 17.41 -8.29 13.81
CA GLU A 38 17.46 -8.69 12.39
C GLU A 38 16.72 -7.71 11.48
N MET A 39 16.06 -6.70 12.05
CA MET A 39 15.35 -5.69 11.26
C MET A 39 16.34 -4.84 10.44
N PRO A 40 15.95 -4.43 9.21
CA PRO A 40 16.82 -3.64 8.35
C PRO A 40 17.20 -2.28 8.98
N GLY A 41 16.42 -1.84 9.97
CA GLY A 41 16.55 -0.53 10.57
C GLY A 41 15.93 0.56 9.69
N PRO A 42 15.71 1.76 10.24
CA PRO A 42 15.21 2.88 9.47
C PRO A 42 16.29 3.54 8.61
N HIS A 43 15.86 4.16 7.51
CA HIS A 43 16.66 5.07 6.71
C HIS A 43 16.85 6.41 7.44
N PHE A 44 17.88 6.50 8.27
CA PHE A 44 18.14 7.66 9.12
C PHE A 44 19.59 8.15 9.05
N GLN A 45 19.76 9.47 9.05
CA GLN A 45 21.03 10.17 9.25
C GLN A 45 20.85 11.27 10.31
N ASN A 46 21.90 11.58 11.08
CA ASN A 46 21.82 12.61 12.11
C ASN A 46 21.40 14.00 11.56
N SER A 47 21.74 14.30 10.30
CA SER A 47 21.31 15.52 9.61
C SER A 47 19.80 15.61 9.39
N ASP A 48 19.08 14.48 9.39
CA ASP A 48 17.62 14.47 9.29
C ASP A 48 16.98 15.21 10.47
N LEU A 49 17.56 15.11 11.68
CA LEU A 49 17.03 15.82 12.85
C LEU A 49 17.10 17.35 12.68
N GLU A 50 18.15 17.86 12.05
CA GLU A 50 18.29 19.30 11.76
C GLU A 50 17.27 19.73 10.70
N LEU A 51 17.11 18.93 9.64
CA LEU A 51 16.11 19.16 8.60
C LEU A 51 14.69 19.17 9.18
N GLN A 52 14.31 18.15 9.96
CA GLN A 52 12.97 18.07 10.52
C GLN A 52 12.67 19.22 11.48
N ARG A 53 13.64 19.64 12.30
CA ARG A 53 13.49 20.82 13.17
C ARG A 53 13.31 22.11 12.37
N SER A 54 13.97 22.24 11.21
CA SER A 54 13.77 23.40 10.34
C SER A 54 12.36 23.46 9.74
N LEU A 55 11.67 22.32 9.70
CA LEU A 55 10.29 22.16 9.22
C LEU A 55 9.27 22.09 10.37
N ALA A 56 9.63 22.45 11.60
CA ALA A 56 8.76 22.35 12.77
C ALA A 56 7.50 23.24 12.70
N SER A 57 7.49 24.26 11.83
CA SER A 57 6.30 25.08 11.57
C SER A 57 5.32 24.48 10.57
N VAL A 58 5.66 23.34 9.96
CA VAL A 58 4.78 22.61 9.04
C VAL A 58 4.04 21.56 9.85
N ASP A 59 2.72 21.70 9.97
CA ASP A 59 1.86 20.86 10.81
C ASP A 59 1.73 19.43 10.28
N PHE A 60 1.14 18.54 11.09
CA PHE A 60 0.92 17.12 10.80
C PHE A 60 2.21 16.32 10.63
N GLN A 61 3.23 16.64 11.42
CA GLN A 61 4.41 15.80 11.57
C GLN A 61 4.80 15.69 13.05
N GLY A 62 5.15 14.47 13.48
CA GLY A 62 5.63 14.23 14.85
C GLY A 62 7.03 14.79 15.11
N ASP A 63 7.37 14.90 16.40
CA ASP A 63 8.70 15.33 16.85
C ASP A 63 9.81 14.39 16.34
N PRO A 64 10.90 14.93 15.77
CA PRO A 64 11.96 14.10 15.25
C PRO A 64 12.85 13.54 16.36
N LEU A 65 13.01 12.22 16.42
CA LEU A 65 13.92 11.52 17.33
C LEU A 65 14.86 10.59 16.54
N PRO A 66 16.06 10.30 17.07
CA PRO A 66 16.85 9.19 16.55
C PRO A 66 16.06 7.87 16.69
N PRO A 67 16.35 6.85 15.86
CA PRO A 67 15.64 5.56 15.85
C PRO A 67 15.47 4.91 17.23
N GLU A 68 16.47 5.00 18.10
CA GLU A 68 16.43 4.46 19.45
C GLU A 68 15.41 5.18 20.34
N GLY A 69 15.20 6.48 20.11
CA GLY A 69 14.21 7.29 20.82
C GLY A 69 12.77 6.87 20.52
N HIS A 70 12.55 6.22 19.37
CA HIS A 70 11.26 5.64 18.98
C HIS A 70 11.14 4.14 19.25
N ASP A 71 12.20 3.46 19.72
CA ASP A 71 12.30 1.99 19.71
C ASP A 71 12.01 1.40 18.31
N ALA A 72 12.49 2.09 17.27
CA ALA A 72 12.12 1.84 15.88
C ALA A 72 12.36 0.40 15.43
N PHE A 73 13.44 -0.24 15.89
CA PHE A 73 13.74 -1.64 15.58
C PHE A 73 12.69 -2.61 16.13
N GLN A 74 12.24 -2.40 17.37
CA GLN A 74 11.17 -3.23 17.94
C GLN A 74 9.83 -2.96 17.25
N MET A 75 9.56 -1.70 16.91
CA MET A 75 8.37 -1.35 16.14
C MET A 75 8.39 -2.00 14.76
N GLN A 76 9.52 -2.00 14.06
CA GLN A 76 9.68 -2.68 12.77
C GLN A 76 9.42 -4.19 12.87
N ALA A 77 9.96 -4.86 13.88
CA ALA A 77 9.68 -6.27 14.11
C ALA A 77 8.18 -6.55 14.32
N ASN A 78 7.52 -5.71 15.11
CA ASN A 78 6.07 -5.82 15.34
C ASN A 78 5.27 -5.52 14.06
N TYR A 79 5.66 -4.52 13.28
CA TYR A 79 5.03 -4.15 12.03
C TYR A 79 5.14 -5.29 10.99
N TYR A 80 6.31 -5.93 10.90
CA TYR A 80 6.52 -7.09 10.01
C TYR A 80 5.71 -8.30 10.46
N ALA A 81 5.59 -8.52 11.77
CA ALA A 81 4.72 -9.56 12.33
C ALA A 81 3.24 -9.32 11.98
N MET A 82 2.76 -8.07 12.03
CA MET A 82 1.40 -7.72 11.59
C MET A 82 1.22 -7.96 10.08
N ILE A 83 2.21 -7.60 9.25
CA ILE A 83 2.19 -7.92 7.82
C ILE A 83 2.10 -9.43 7.59
N LYS A 84 2.85 -10.25 8.35
CA LYS A 84 2.78 -11.71 8.23
C LYS A 84 1.40 -12.26 8.59
N GLN A 85 0.76 -11.68 9.61
CA GLN A 85 -0.62 -12.02 9.94
C GLN A 85 -1.56 -11.70 8.78
N ILE A 86 -1.43 -10.52 8.17
CA ILE A 86 -2.22 -10.10 7.01
C ILE A 86 -2.02 -11.06 5.85
N ASP A 87 -0.78 -11.44 5.54
CA ASP A 87 -0.41 -12.39 4.51
C ASP A 87 -1.09 -13.76 4.72
N ASP A 88 -1.05 -14.31 5.94
CA ASP A 88 -1.75 -15.56 6.27
C ASP A 88 -3.28 -15.44 6.10
N GLN A 89 -3.87 -14.31 6.51
CA GLN A 89 -5.32 -14.10 6.35
C GLN A 89 -5.71 -13.88 4.89
N PHE A 90 -4.88 -13.18 4.11
CA PHE A 90 -5.09 -13.00 2.68
C PHE A 90 -5.02 -14.34 1.94
N ASN A 91 -4.09 -15.22 2.30
CA ASN A 91 -4.01 -16.57 1.74
C ASN A 91 -5.30 -17.37 1.98
N ARG A 92 -6.00 -17.18 3.11
CA ARG A 92 -7.31 -17.82 3.34
C ARG A 92 -8.38 -17.35 2.35
N ILE A 93 -8.34 -16.08 1.92
CA ILE A 93 -9.23 -15.55 0.88
C ILE A 93 -8.89 -16.20 -0.47
N MET A 94 -7.60 -16.27 -0.81
CA MET A 94 -7.12 -16.92 -2.03
C MET A 94 -7.54 -18.40 -2.10
N GLN A 95 -7.34 -19.15 -1.02
CA GLN A 95 -7.79 -20.55 -0.92
C GLN A 95 -9.30 -20.71 -1.08
N CYS A 96 -10.09 -19.75 -0.58
CA CYS A 96 -11.55 -19.77 -0.76
C CYS A 96 -11.95 -19.54 -2.23
N LEU A 97 -11.29 -18.61 -2.93
CA LEU A 97 -11.49 -18.38 -4.37
C LEU A 97 -11.10 -19.62 -5.19
N GLU A 98 -10.00 -20.28 -4.85
CA GLU A 98 -9.58 -21.54 -5.50
C GLU A 98 -10.58 -22.67 -5.26
N ALA A 99 -10.95 -22.91 -4.00
CA ALA A 99 -11.84 -24.01 -3.62
C ALA A 99 -13.25 -23.88 -4.21
N THR A 100 -13.72 -22.64 -4.43
CA THR A 100 -15.01 -22.35 -5.07
C THR A 100 -14.92 -22.22 -6.59
N GLY A 101 -13.72 -22.36 -7.18
CA GLY A 101 -13.50 -22.25 -8.63
C GLY A 101 -13.66 -20.83 -9.19
N GLN A 102 -13.65 -19.81 -8.33
CA GLN A 102 -13.87 -18.40 -8.69
C GLN A 102 -12.57 -17.67 -9.06
N LEU A 103 -11.40 -18.20 -8.71
CA LEU A 103 -10.11 -17.51 -8.88
C LEU A 103 -9.85 -17.04 -10.32
N GLU A 104 -10.08 -17.89 -11.32
CA GLU A 104 -9.84 -17.56 -12.74
C GLU A 104 -10.74 -16.44 -13.28
N ASN A 105 -11.86 -16.17 -12.61
CA ASN A 105 -12.82 -15.12 -12.96
C ASN A 105 -12.82 -13.95 -11.96
N THR A 106 -11.79 -13.84 -11.12
CA THR A 106 -11.68 -12.79 -10.12
C THR A 106 -10.46 -11.92 -10.40
N VAL A 107 -10.68 -10.60 -10.50
CA VAL A 107 -9.59 -9.62 -10.47
C VAL A 107 -9.25 -9.32 -9.02
N ILE A 108 -8.01 -9.57 -8.65
CA ILE A 108 -7.47 -9.29 -7.32
C ILE A 108 -6.61 -8.03 -7.40
N ILE A 109 -6.90 -7.07 -6.53
CA ILE A 109 -6.15 -5.82 -6.40
C ILE A 109 -5.65 -5.72 -4.96
N PHE A 110 -4.34 -5.77 -4.77
CA PHE A 110 -3.69 -5.60 -3.48
C PHE A 110 -2.93 -4.27 -3.46
N THR A 111 -3.19 -3.43 -2.46
CA THR A 111 -2.54 -2.13 -2.32
C THR A 111 -2.57 -1.62 -0.88
N SER A 112 -1.92 -0.49 -0.63
CA SER A 112 -2.00 0.28 0.61
C SER A 112 -2.53 1.67 0.30
N ASP A 113 -3.15 2.34 1.28
CA ASP A 113 -3.56 3.74 1.18
C ASP A 113 -2.38 4.71 1.33
N HIS A 114 -1.45 4.38 2.23
CA HIS A 114 -0.17 5.05 2.40
C HIS A 114 0.86 4.08 3.03
N GLY A 115 2.09 4.54 3.22
CA GLY A 115 3.13 3.83 3.96
C GLY A 115 3.29 4.33 5.40
N GLU A 116 4.41 4.02 6.05
CA GLU A 116 4.65 4.34 7.46
C GLU A 116 6.13 4.66 7.64
N ALA A 117 6.47 5.75 8.33
CA ALA A 117 7.85 6.20 8.43
C ALA A 117 8.71 5.24 9.25
N MET A 118 8.15 4.58 10.28
CA MET A 118 8.86 3.56 11.07
C MET A 118 10.27 3.97 11.56
N GLY A 119 10.51 5.26 11.82
CA GLY A 119 11.80 5.82 12.25
C GLY A 119 12.64 6.41 11.11
N ASP A 120 12.25 6.23 9.85
CA ASP A 120 12.89 6.84 8.69
C ASP A 120 12.89 8.36 8.84
N HIS A 121 14.01 8.98 8.51
CA HIS A 121 14.22 10.43 8.64
C HIS A 121 13.98 10.98 10.07
N GLY A 122 14.04 10.10 11.07
CA GLY A 122 13.77 10.42 12.47
C GLY A 122 12.29 10.63 12.76
N LEU A 123 11.39 10.15 11.89
CA LEU A 123 9.96 10.36 11.97
C LEU A 123 9.22 9.05 12.24
N MET A 124 8.08 9.17 12.89
CA MET A 124 7.09 8.12 13.02
C MET A 124 5.78 8.56 12.36
N GLN A 125 4.90 7.60 12.14
CA GLN A 125 3.60 7.78 11.51
C GLN A 125 3.74 8.23 10.05
N LYS A 126 2.66 8.84 9.57
CA LYS A 126 2.48 9.39 8.25
C LYS A 126 2.09 10.85 8.43
N GLY A 127 2.64 11.70 7.59
CA GLY A 127 2.48 13.15 7.69
C GLY A 127 2.73 13.81 6.35
N CYS A 128 2.91 15.12 6.37
CA CYS A 128 3.10 15.94 5.17
C CYS A 128 4.52 15.87 4.57
N ARG A 129 5.35 14.90 4.99
CA ARG A 129 6.69 14.66 4.45
C ARG A 129 6.58 13.59 3.37
N PHE A 130 6.55 13.98 2.10
CA PHE A 130 6.33 13.09 0.95
C PHE A 130 7.52 12.16 0.61
N TYR A 131 8.12 11.52 1.62
CA TYR A 131 9.16 10.52 1.42
C TYR A 131 8.59 9.26 0.76
N GLU A 132 9.41 8.55 -0.02
CA GLU A 132 8.96 7.35 -0.75
C GLU A 132 8.32 6.32 0.18
N GLY A 133 8.88 6.11 1.39
CA GLY A 133 8.32 5.18 2.39
C GLY A 133 6.91 5.52 2.85
N LEU A 134 6.42 6.74 2.59
CA LEU A 134 5.06 7.19 2.91
C LEU A 134 4.12 7.20 1.71
N VAL A 135 4.62 7.53 0.51
CA VAL A 135 3.77 7.79 -0.67
C VAL A 135 3.86 6.70 -1.74
N ARG A 136 4.92 5.89 -1.74
CA ARG A 136 5.14 4.83 -2.73
C ARG A 136 4.64 3.49 -2.19
N VAL A 137 3.35 3.25 -2.38
CA VAL A 137 2.65 2.07 -1.88
C VAL A 137 2.75 0.86 -2.82
N PRO A 138 2.62 -0.38 -2.32
CA PRO A 138 2.48 -1.55 -3.18
C PRO A 138 1.19 -1.45 -4.02
N LEU A 139 1.24 -1.94 -5.26
CA LEU A 139 0.07 -2.09 -6.12
C LEU A 139 0.26 -3.34 -6.97
N ILE A 140 -0.56 -4.36 -6.73
CA ILE A 140 -0.54 -5.63 -7.45
C ILE A 140 -1.92 -5.86 -8.04
N PHE A 141 -1.97 -6.11 -9.35
CA PHE A 141 -3.15 -6.60 -10.04
C PHE A 141 -2.90 -8.04 -10.47
N SER A 142 -3.85 -8.93 -10.18
CA SER A 142 -3.83 -10.31 -10.65
C SER A 142 -5.18 -10.68 -11.22
N TRP A 143 -5.17 -11.19 -12.44
CA TRP A 143 -6.30 -11.92 -13.03
C TRP A 143 -5.69 -13.08 -13.82
N PRO A 144 -5.52 -14.27 -13.21
CA PRO A 144 -4.76 -15.37 -13.80
C PRO A 144 -5.18 -15.72 -15.23
N GLY A 145 -6.48 -15.70 -15.52
CA GLY A 145 -7.03 -15.99 -16.84
C GLY A 145 -6.88 -14.89 -17.90
N ARG A 146 -6.41 -13.68 -17.57
CA ARG A 146 -6.42 -12.53 -18.50
C ARG A 146 -5.21 -11.60 -18.46
N PHE A 147 -4.63 -11.35 -17.30
CA PHE A 147 -3.50 -10.42 -17.15
C PHE A 147 -2.16 -11.11 -17.34
N LEU A 148 -1.16 -10.30 -17.70
CA LEU A 148 0.22 -10.75 -17.73
C LEU A 148 0.67 -11.22 -16.34
N GLN A 149 1.33 -12.37 -16.31
CA GLN A 149 1.77 -13.01 -15.07
C GLN A 149 3.24 -12.71 -14.81
N ASN A 150 3.60 -12.48 -13.55
CA ASN A 150 4.99 -12.26 -13.10
C ASN A 150 5.69 -11.09 -13.83
N VAL A 151 4.95 -10.01 -14.11
CA VAL A 151 5.49 -8.80 -14.73
C VAL A 151 5.60 -7.69 -13.69
N GLN A 152 6.77 -7.06 -13.63
CA GLN A 152 6.98 -5.81 -12.91
C GLN A 152 7.00 -4.66 -13.91
N ARG A 153 6.29 -3.58 -13.60
CA ARG A 153 6.24 -2.35 -14.38
C ARG A 153 6.85 -1.20 -13.58
N HIS A 154 7.48 -0.27 -14.27
CA HIS A 154 8.09 0.92 -13.70
C HIS A 154 7.38 2.22 -14.10
N ALA A 155 6.28 2.12 -14.87
CA ALA A 155 5.38 3.23 -15.13
C ALA A 155 4.99 3.97 -13.84
N LEU A 156 4.92 5.30 -13.94
CA LEU A 156 4.42 6.15 -12.87
C LEU A 156 2.92 5.97 -12.73
N VAL A 157 2.46 5.46 -11.59
CA VAL A 157 1.05 5.16 -11.27
C VAL A 157 0.55 5.96 -10.07
N GLU A 158 -0.75 6.26 -10.03
CA GLU A 158 -1.43 6.92 -8.92
C GLU A 158 -2.57 6.03 -8.39
N LEU A 159 -2.95 6.17 -7.12
CA LEU A 159 -4.04 5.37 -6.54
C LEU A 159 -5.40 5.60 -7.22
N LEU A 160 -5.59 6.74 -7.89
CA LEU A 160 -6.77 7.05 -8.70
C LEU A 160 -6.91 6.13 -9.92
N ASP A 161 -5.80 5.60 -10.44
CA ASP A 161 -5.77 4.71 -11.61
C ASP A 161 -6.48 3.39 -11.36
N LYS A 162 -6.46 2.95 -10.09
CA LYS A 162 -7.20 1.75 -9.66
C LYS A 162 -8.69 1.89 -9.96
N THR A 163 -9.30 3.03 -9.63
CA THR A 163 -10.72 3.27 -9.87
C THR A 163 -11.04 3.22 -11.36
N GLN A 164 -10.21 3.86 -12.19
CA GLN A 164 -10.39 3.86 -13.64
C GLN A 164 -10.23 2.47 -14.24
N THR A 165 -9.26 1.70 -13.76
CA THR A 165 -9.05 0.32 -14.18
C THR A 165 -10.27 -0.55 -13.83
N ILE A 166 -10.88 -0.37 -12.65
CA ILE A 166 -12.09 -1.09 -12.25
C ILE A 166 -13.29 -0.74 -13.14
N LEU A 167 -13.50 0.54 -13.44
CA LEU A 167 -14.59 0.97 -14.33
C LEU A 167 -14.41 0.42 -15.75
N ASP A 168 -13.18 0.42 -16.26
CA ASP A 168 -12.83 -0.11 -17.58
C ASP A 168 -13.09 -1.63 -17.64
N LEU A 169 -12.65 -2.37 -16.62
CA LEU A 169 -12.92 -3.80 -16.46
C LEU A 169 -14.42 -4.13 -16.41
N ALA A 170 -15.22 -3.25 -15.81
CA ALA A 170 -16.67 -3.39 -15.71
C ALA A 170 -17.42 -2.94 -16.99
N GLY A 171 -16.71 -2.39 -17.98
CA GLY A 171 -17.33 -1.84 -19.20
C GLY A 171 -18.19 -0.60 -18.92
N ILE A 172 -17.89 0.13 -17.85
CA ILE A 172 -18.60 1.35 -17.46
C ILE A 172 -17.90 2.56 -18.10
N GLU A 173 -18.68 3.46 -18.68
CA GLU A 173 -18.16 4.70 -19.24
C GLU A 173 -17.48 5.55 -18.16
N GLN A 174 -16.27 6.01 -18.47
CA GLN A 174 -15.45 6.78 -17.54
C GLN A 174 -16.03 8.19 -17.37
N PRO A 175 -16.26 8.67 -16.12
CA PRO A 175 -16.71 10.03 -15.91
C PRO A 175 -15.67 11.06 -16.37
N GLU A 176 -16.12 12.13 -17.04
CA GLU A 176 -15.24 13.19 -17.58
C GLU A 176 -14.36 13.87 -16.51
N TYR A 177 -14.83 13.92 -15.26
CA TYR A 177 -14.10 14.52 -14.14
C TYR A 177 -13.01 13.61 -13.54
N SER A 178 -12.89 12.38 -14.02
CA SER A 178 -11.93 11.41 -13.47
C SER A 178 -10.52 11.75 -13.92
N GLN A 179 -9.58 11.78 -12.96
CA GLN A 179 -8.19 12.17 -13.21
C GLN A 179 -7.23 10.99 -13.37
N GLY A 180 -7.65 9.79 -12.96
CA GLY A 180 -6.87 8.57 -13.14
C GLY A 180 -6.83 8.12 -14.60
N LEU A 181 -5.94 7.17 -14.88
CA LEU A 181 -5.83 6.47 -16.16
C LEU A 181 -6.03 4.98 -15.94
N SER A 182 -6.69 4.29 -16.89
CA SER A 182 -6.81 2.83 -16.83
C SER A 182 -5.44 2.19 -16.97
N LEU A 183 -5.14 1.22 -16.10
CA LEU A 183 -3.90 0.44 -16.13
C LEU A 183 -4.00 -0.77 -17.07
N LEU A 184 -5.14 -1.04 -17.70
CA LEU A 184 -5.31 -2.19 -18.60
C LEU A 184 -4.21 -2.33 -19.66
N PRO A 185 -3.73 -1.25 -20.30
CA PRO A 185 -2.62 -1.36 -21.26
C PRO A 185 -1.34 -1.92 -20.63
N LEU A 186 -1.05 -1.61 -19.36
CA LEU A 186 0.13 -2.11 -18.64
C LEU A 186 -0.05 -3.56 -18.17
N LEU A 187 -1.30 -3.95 -17.86
CA LEU A 187 -1.69 -5.26 -17.34
C LEU A 187 -1.84 -6.33 -18.42
N THR A 188 -1.98 -5.92 -19.68
CA THR A 188 -2.20 -6.78 -20.83
C THR A 188 -1.06 -6.62 -21.85
N ASN A 189 -0.95 -7.53 -22.83
CA ASN A 189 0.05 -7.45 -23.90
C ASN A 189 -0.31 -6.41 -24.98
N GLU A 190 -1.20 -5.46 -24.69
CA GLU A 190 -1.65 -4.45 -25.65
C GLU A 190 -0.59 -3.38 -25.93
N THR A 191 0.35 -3.17 -25.01
CA THR A 191 1.52 -2.32 -25.25
C THR A 191 2.79 -2.91 -24.64
N SER A 192 3.91 -2.66 -25.33
CA SER A 192 5.26 -2.89 -24.79
C SER A 192 5.83 -1.66 -24.09
N ASP A 193 5.14 -0.52 -24.21
CA ASP A 193 5.50 0.73 -23.56
C ASP A 193 5.18 0.66 -22.06
N ASP A 194 6.15 1.03 -21.23
CA ASP A 194 6.04 1.09 -19.77
C ASP A 194 5.83 2.53 -19.29
N HIS A 195 5.25 3.36 -20.16
CA HIS A 195 4.95 4.76 -19.90
C HIS A 195 3.44 4.97 -19.77
N LEU A 196 3.03 5.73 -18.76
CA LEU A 196 1.65 6.13 -18.52
C LEU A 196 1.50 7.66 -18.35
N ARG A 197 2.46 8.28 -17.66
CA ARG A 197 2.56 9.73 -17.43
C ARG A 197 3.99 10.13 -17.09
N ASP A 198 4.26 11.43 -17.19
CA ASP A 198 5.57 12.04 -16.91
C ASP A 198 5.86 12.29 -15.43
N PHE A 199 4.82 12.48 -14.61
CA PHE A 199 4.94 12.78 -13.18
C PHE A 199 3.72 12.27 -12.39
N VAL A 200 3.86 12.10 -11.07
CA VAL A 200 2.75 11.83 -10.14
C VAL A 200 2.53 13.02 -9.21
N ARG A 201 1.33 13.13 -8.65
CA ARG A 201 0.96 14.15 -7.67
C ARG A 201 0.61 13.50 -6.33
N CYS A 202 1.14 14.07 -5.26
CA CYS A 202 0.74 13.77 -3.89
C CYS A 202 0.48 15.10 -3.17
N GLU A 203 -0.58 15.16 -2.39
CA GLU A 203 -1.03 16.39 -1.73
C GLU A 203 -1.34 16.12 -0.27
N TYR A 204 -1.08 17.12 0.56
CA TYR A 204 -1.45 17.15 1.96
C TYR A 204 -2.11 18.50 2.22
N PHE A 205 -3.38 18.46 2.62
CA PHE A 205 -4.16 19.69 2.84
C PHE A 205 -3.79 20.31 4.20
N ASP A 206 -3.74 21.64 4.25
CA ASP A 206 -3.58 22.44 5.48
C ASP A 206 -2.26 22.28 6.26
N ALA A 207 -1.20 21.76 5.64
CA ALA A 207 0.09 21.57 6.35
C ALA A 207 0.83 22.88 6.69
N LEU A 208 0.45 24.01 6.07
CA LEU A 208 1.16 25.30 6.18
C LEU A 208 0.38 26.38 6.94
N ASP A 209 -0.85 26.11 7.36
CA ASP A 209 -1.73 27.07 8.07
C ASP A 209 -2.27 26.45 9.38
N PRO A 210 -1.41 26.26 10.41
CA PRO A 210 -1.77 25.61 11.67
C PRO A 210 -2.70 26.43 12.58
#